data_AF-A0A934BMD6-F1
#
_entry.id   AF-A0A934BMD6-F1
#
_cell.length_a   1.000
_cell.length_b   1.000
_cell.length_c   1.000
_cell.angle_alpha   90.00
_cell.angle_beta   90.00
_cell.angle_gamma   90.00
#
_symmetry.space_group_name_H-M   'P 1'
#
loop_
_entity.id
_entity.type
_entity.pdbx_description
1 polymer ?
#
loop_
_entity_poly.entity_id
_entity_poly.type
_entity_poly.pdbx_seq_one_letter_code
_entity_poly.pdbx_strand_id
1 'polypeptide(L)' 'MNISKIKAEIDISKKEIAVDKNNLPLNIIYKEKRYILLLTKNDKLILNKNTD' A
#
# COMPACT_ATOMS: atom_id res chain seq x y z
N MET A 1 9.53 22.43 -4.49
CA MET A 1 9.39 20.97 -4.64
C MET A 1 8.00 20.61 -4.11
N ASN A 2 7.00 20.44 -4.98
CA ASN A 2 5.63 20.12 -4.58
C ASN A 2 5.57 18.63 -4.23
N ILE A 3 5.39 18.32 -2.95
CA ILE A 3 5.17 16.96 -2.49
C ILE A 3 3.68 16.69 -2.75
N SER A 4 3.37 16.04 -3.87
CA SER A 4 2.02 15.55 -4.15
C SER A 4 1.61 14.64 -3.01
N LYS A 5 0.71 15.11 -2.12
CA LYS A 5 0.12 14.30 -1.07
C LYS A 5 -0.67 13.18 -1.75
N ILE A 6 -0.13 11.97 -1.75
CA ILE A 6 -0.84 10.78 -2.20
C ILE A 6 -2.01 10.59 -1.23
N LYS A 7 -3.22 10.93 -1.68
CA LYS A 7 -4.44 10.78 -0.90
C LYS A 7 -4.91 9.32 -1.03
N ALA A 8 -4.47 8.46 -0.12
CA ALA A 8 -5.09 7.15 0.05
C ALA A 8 -6.43 7.37 0.77
N GLU A 9 -7.55 7.27 0.04
CA GLU A 9 -8.87 7.20 0.66
C GLU A 9 -9.08 5.79 1.23
N ILE A 10 -9.15 5.71 2.56
CA ILE A 10 -9.46 4.47 3.27
C ILE A 10 -10.97 4.48 3.53
N ASP A 11 -11.72 3.68 2.79
CA ASP A 11 -13.12 3.40 3.13
C ASP A 11 -13.13 2.34 4.24
N ILE A 12 -13.22 2.82 5.48
CA ILE A 12 -13.18 1.98 6.69
C ILE A 12 -14.43 1.07 6.76
N SER A 13 -15.52 1.44 6.09
CA SER A 13 -16.75 0.64 6.05
C SER A 13 -16.62 -0.58 5.15
N LYS A 14 -15.78 -0.50 4.11
CA LYS A 14 -15.58 -1.59 3.15
C LYS A 14 -14.28 -2.38 3.37
N LYS A 15 -13.37 -1.87 4.21
CA LYS A 15 -12.01 -2.42 4.40
C LYS A 15 -11.24 -2.51 3.07
N GLU A 16 -11.52 -1.60 2.15
CA GLU A 16 -10.88 -1.51 0.84
C GLU A 16 -9.91 -0.32 0.81
N ILE A 17 -8.76 -0.54 0.17
CA ILE A 17 -7.75 0.49 -0.09
C ILE A 17 -7.55 0.53 -1.60
N ALA A 18 -7.96 1.64 -2.21
CA ALA A 18 -7.65 1.93 -3.60
C ALA A 18 -6.22 2.48 -3.68
N VAL A 19 -5.37 1.82 -4.47
CA VAL A 19 -3.97 2.21 -4.68
C VAL A 19 -3.69 2.36 -6.15
N ASP A 20 -3.01 3.44 -6.52
CA ASP A 20 -2.50 3.63 -7.87
C ASP A 20 -1.35 2.65 -8.14
N LYS A 21 -1.37 1.97 -9.28
CA LYS A 21 -0.31 1.00 -9.66
C LYS A 21 1.07 1.66 -9.75
N ASN A 22 1.14 2.95 -10.09
CA ASN A 22 2.39 3.71 -10.16
C ASN A 22 2.96 4.07 -8.78
N ASN A 23 2.16 3.92 -7.71
CA ASN A 23 2.57 4.18 -6.33
C ASN A 23 2.92 2.90 -5.55
N LEU A 24 3.15 1.78 -6.25
CA LEU A 24 3.68 0.56 -5.67
C LEU A 24 5.21 0.49 -5.89
N PRO A 25 6.01 0.03 -4.91
CA PRO A 25 5.60 -0.55 -3.62
C PRO A 25 5.03 0.46 -2.61
N LEU A 26 3.95 0.08 -1.92
CA LEU A 26 3.34 0.89 -0.87
C LEU A 26 3.74 0.34 0.51
N ASN A 27 4.32 1.20 1.35
CA ASN A 27 4.57 0.88 2.76
C ASN A 27 3.28 1.03 3.58
N ILE A 28 2.88 -0.04 4.26
CA ILE A 28 1.71 -0.10 5.12
C ILE A 28 2.18 -0.37 6.55
N ILE A 29 1.76 0.46 7.49
CA ILE A 29 1.99 0.25 8.92
C ILE A 29 0.67 -0.22 9.54
N TYR A 30 0.68 -1.42 10.12
CA TYR A 30 -0.50 -1.97 10.79
C TYR A 30 -0.09 -2.67 12.07
N LYS A 31 -0.70 -2.28 13.20
CA LYS A 31 -0.37 -2.80 14.54
C LYS A 31 1.14 -2.78 14.81
N GLU A 32 1.77 -1.63 14.56
CA GLU A 32 3.21 -1.38 14.76
C GLU A 32 4.15 -2.26 13.90
N LYS A 33 3.60 -3.09 13.01
CA LYS A 33 4.35 -3.89 12.04
C LYS A 33 4.36 -3.21 10.68
N ARG A 34 5.50 -3.31 10.00
CA ARG A 34 5.67 -2.80 8.64
C ARG A 34 5.39 -3.90 7.62
N TYR A 35 4.60 -3.55 6.63
CA TYR A 35 4.27 -4.37 5.49
C TYR A 35 4.55 -3.58 4.21
N ILE A 36 4.86 -4.29 3.14
CA ILE A 36 5.06 -3.72 1.81
C ILE A 36 4.06 -4.39 0.88
N LEU A 37 3.19 -3.59 0.29
CA LEU A 37 2.30 -4.04 -0.78
C LEU A 37 3.03 -3.88 -2.12
N LEU A 38 3.12 -4.97 -2.88
CA LEU A 38 3.85 -5.07 -4.13
C LEU A 38 2.90 -5.55 -5.24
N LEU A 39 3.04 -4.99 -6.45
CA LEU A 39 2.46 -5.59 -7.65
C LEU A 39 3.49 -6.51 -8.29
N THR A 40 3.12 -7.77 -8.49
CA THR A 40 3.96 -8.72 -9.23
C THR A 40 3.82 -8.54 -10.72
N LYS A 41 4.75 -9.13 -11.49
CA LYS A 41 4.72 -9.15 -12.96
C LYS A 41 3.46 -9.82 -13.56
N ASN A 42 2.71 -10.55 -12.75
CA ASN A 42 1.46 -11.21 -13.15
C ASN A 42 0.22 -10.39 -12.75
N ASP A 43 0.38 -9.09 -12.51
CA ASP A 43 -0.68 -8.18 -12.01
C ASP A 43 -1.33 -8.63 -10.69
N LYS A 44 -0.67 -9.51 -9.91
CA LYS A 44 -1.14 -9.90 -8.58
C LYS A 44 -0.53 -9.00 -7.52
N LEU A 45 -1.36 -8.54 -6.58
CA LEU A 45 -0.92 -7.81 -5.38
C LEU A 45 -0.48 -8.80 -4.29
N ILE A 46 0.69 -8.55 -3.70
CA ILE A 46 1.25 -9.33 -2.60
C ILE A 46 1.59 -8.39 -1.45
N LEU A 47 1.17 -8.74 -0.24
CA LEU A 47 1.53 -8.05 0.99
C LEU A 47 2.66 -8.82 1.69
N ASN A 48 3.89 -8.32 1.59
CA ASN A 48 5.02 -8.89 2.31
C ASN A 48 5.18 -8.20 3.66
N LYS A 49 5.30 -9.00 4.73
CA LYS A 49 5.68 -8.47 6.03
C LYS A 49 7.19 -8.23 6.01
N ASN A 50 7.61 -7.00 6.28
CA ASN A 50 9.03 -6.74 6.54
C ASN A 50 9.28 -7.13 8.00
N THR A 51 9.80 -8.34 8.21
CA THR A 51 10.43 -8.72 9.47
C THR A 51 11.89 -8.33 9.39
N ASP A 52 12.23 -7.21 10.02
CA ASP A 52 13.57 -7.03 10.60
C ASP A 52 13.84 -8.14 11.62
#